data_AF-A0A7S3LMB3-F1
#
_entry.id   AF-A0A7S3LMB3-F1
#
_cell.length_a   1.000
_cell.length_b   1.000
_cell.length_c   1.000
_cell.angle_alpha   90.00
_cell.angle_beta   90.00
_cell.angle_gamma   90.00
#
_symmetry.space_group_name_H-M   'P 1'
#
loop_
_entity.id
_entity.type
_entity.pdbx_description
1 polymer ?
#
loop_
_entity_poly.entity_id
_entity_poly.type
_entity_poly.pdbx_seq_one_letter_code
_entity_poly.pdbx_strand_id
1 'polypeptide(L)'
;MSLRLGINRLNVEPQNHRYNESAFSNHSIDAGFRGNGCDEDVFVLGDLAINSSGVYLRNSPKTFRLNPKDIVERNIIGRGASSCVKEAIHVPSGTRLALKIINIYDKTKRDQLLKEIHSLYHANCPSVVSFYGAYLKDGNITIALEYMDGGSLDNVIRQVGYIAERALAAMVFQILWALAYLKIENRVHRDIKPSNILINSQGCVKLSDFGISKDLKYSVACCKTFIGTLKYMSPERINNATYSYTSDIWALGIVIYQCATGRYPYETPPSTSYIERVQAVMDNPSPPLPHVVRVPQSSGSSTLKHINFSPNMRDFVAQCVASQEERQPAHRLLNHPWMKQYSINDISAAVSTVEEWIARR
;
A
#
# COMPACT_ATOMS: atom_id res chain seq x y z
N MET A 1 19.16 20.86 -19.99
CA MET A 1 20.19 19.80 -19.96
C MET A 1 19.55 18.55 -19.39
N SER A 2 19.72 17.41 -20.06
CA SER A 2 18.71 16.37 -20.25
C SER A 2 18.33 15.51 -19.02
N LEU A 3 17.03 15.31 -18.81
CA LEU A 3 16.34 14.40 -17.87
C LEU A 3 16.58 12.89 -18.13
N ARG A 4 17.63 12.52 -18.87
CA ARG A 4 17.85 11.15 -19.40
C ARG A 4 18.92 10.31 -18.70
N LEU A 5 19.66 10.83 -17.73
CA LEU A 5 20.85 10.13 -17.21
C LEU A 5 20.69 9.40 -15.87
N GLY A 6 19.55 9.51 -15.18
CA GLY A 6 19.31 8.78 -13.91
C GLY A 6 18.16 7.76 -13.93
N ILE A 7 17.18 7.92 -14.83
CA ILE A 7 15.95 7.11 -14.86
C ILE A 7 16.05 5.93 -15.85
N ASN A 8 16.98 5.99 -16.83
CA ASN A 8 17.29 4.86 -17.71
C ASN A 8 17.97 3.68 -16.99
N ARG A 9 18.19 3.77 -15.67
CA ARG A 9 18.55 2.64 -14.80
C ARG A 9 17.38 2.08 -14.01
N LEU A 10 16.13 2.39 -14.38
CA LEU A 10 15.00 1.49 -14.14
C LEU A 10 14.99 0.34 -15.16
N ASN A 11 16.17 -0.22 -15.47
CA ASN A 11 16.25 -1.60 -15.94
C ASN A 11 15.84 -2.47 -14.75
N VAL A 12 14.53 -2.55 -14.55
CA VAL A 12 13.91 -3.68 -13.91
C VAL A 12 14.17 -4.82 -14.88
N GLU A 13 15.35 -5.44 -14.80
CA GLU A 13 15.32 -6.88 -15.01
C GLU A 13 14.34 -7.38 -13.94
N PRO A 14 13.21 -8.00 -14.34
CA PRO A 14 12.37 -8.64 -13.36
C PRO A 14 13.32 -9.56 -12.60
N GLN A 15 13.47 -9.37 -11.29
CA GLN A 15 13.90 -10.50 -10.50
C GLN A 15 12.90 -11.58 -10.85
N ASN A 16 13.41 -12.63 -11.50
CA ASN A 16 12.71 -13.87 -11.77
C ASN A 16 12.32 -14.45 -10.41
N HIS A 17 11.32 -13.86 -9.76
CA HIS A 17 10.40 -14.69 -9.02
C HIS A 17 9.91 -15.68 -10.05
N ARG A 18 10.26 -16.95 -9.86
CA ARG A 18 9.76 -18.07 -10.66
C ARG A 18 8.24 -18.14 -10.47
N TYR A 19 7.51 -17.23 -11.10
CA TYR A 19 6.06 -17.25 -11.18
C TYR A 19 5.72 -17.64 -12.61
N ASN A 20 4.91 -18.68 -12.71
CA ASN A 20 4.44 -19.18 -13.98
C ASN A 20 3.32 -18.22 -14.47
N GLU A 21 3.68 -17.08 -15.08
CA GLU A 21 2.72 -16.14 -15.67
C GLU A 21 1.76 -16.86 -16.64
N SER A 22 2.23 -17.93 -17.28
CA SER A 22 1.43 -18.79 -18.15
C SER A 22 0.30 -19.55 -17.45
N ALA A 23 0.26 -19.61 -16.12
CA ALA A 23 -0.83 -20.25 -15.37
C ALA A 23 -2.08 -19.36 -15.28
N PHE A 24 -1.94 -18.05 -15.52
CA PHE A 24 -3.04 -17.07 -15.45
C PHE A 24 -3.49 -16.55 -16.82
N SER A 25 -2.90 -17.08 -17.90
CA SER A 25 -3.21 -16.70 -19.28
C SER A 25 -3.14 -17.91 -20.21
N ASN A 26 -4.26 -18.26 -20.88
CA ASN A 26 -4.23 -18.99 -22.15
C ASN A 26 -5.53 -18.78 -22.98
N HIS A 27 -5.31 -18.42 -24.26
CA HIS A 27 -6.18 -18.43 -25.47
C HIS A 27 -7.22 -17.31 -25.76
N SER A 28 -7.06 -16.76 -26.98
CA SER A 28 -7.95 -16.03 -27.92
C SER A 28 -8.85 -14.88 -27.41
N ILE A 29 -8.79 -13.76 -28.16
CA ILE A 29 -9.10 -12.38 -27.78
C ILE A 29 -10.58 -11.97 -28.00
N ASP A 30 -11.41 -12.77 -28.70
CA ASP A 30 -12.68 -12.24 -29.23
C ASP A 30 -13.96 -12.52 -28.42
N ALA A 31 -13.93 -13.37 -27.38
CA ALA A 31 -15.16 -13.80 -26.71
C ALA A 31 -15.68 -12.86 -25.59
N GLY A 32 -14.82 -12.02 -25.01
CA GLY A 32 -15.14 -11.29 -23.77
C GLY A 32 -16.07 -10.07 -23.92
N PHE A 33 -16.16 -9.49 -25.13
CA PHE A 33 -16.99 -8.30 -25.39
C PHE A 33 -18.36 -8.63 -26.02
N ARG A 34 -18.52 -9.84 -26.58
CA ARG A 34 -19.77 -10.30 -27.16
C ARG A 34 -20.44 -11.25 -26.18
N GLY A 35 -21.30 -10.69 -25.32
CA GLY A 35 -22.23 -11.47 -24.52
C GLY A 35 -23.17 -12.24 -25.44
N ASN A 36 -22.86 -13.49 -25.72
CA ASN A 36 -23.77 -14.44 -26.34
C ASN A 36 -24.05 -15.55 -25.32
N GLY A 37 -25.16 -15.40 -24.60
CA GLY A 37 -25.73 -16.43 -23.74
C GLY A 37 -25.53 -16.19 -22.24
N CYS A 38 -26.58 -15.71 -21.58
CA CYS A 38 -26.96 -16.08 -20.20
C CYS A 38 -25.96 -15.91 -19.05
N ASP A 39 -24.93 -15.05 -19.14
CA ASP A 39 -24.17 -14.63 -17.95
C ASP A 39 -24.76 -13.32 -17.42
N GLU A 40 -25.55 -13.39 -16.33
CA GLU A 40 -26.35 -12.28 -15.80
C GLU A 40 -25.53 -11.13 -15.17
N ASP A 41 -24.21 -11.23 -15.01
CA ASP A 41 -23.41 -10.19 -14.35
C ASP A 41 -22.10 -9.89 -15.09
N VAL A 42 -22.16 -8.98 -16.07
CA VAL A 42 -20.98 -8.36 -16.70
C VAL A 42 -20.94 -6.88 -16.38
N PHE A 43 -19.81 -6.39 -15.85
CA PHE A 43 -19.58 -4.97 -15.61
C PHE A 43 -18.56 -4.41 -16.60
N VAL A 44 -18.91 -3.32 -17.28
CA VAL A 44 -18.09 -2.68 -18.32
C VAL A 44 -17.85 -1.22 -17.98
N LEU A 45 -16.60 -0.77 -18.10
CA LEU A 45 -16.23 0.65 -18.02
C LEU A 45 -15.17 0.96 -19.07
N GLY A 46 -15.56 1.71 -20.11
CA GLY A 46 -14.66 2.06 -21.20
C GLY A 46 -14.17 0.82 -21.94
N ASP A 47 -12.87 0.54 -21.85
CA ASP A 47 -12.20 -0.63 -22.41
C ASP A 47 -12.08 -1.81 -21.42
N LEU A 48 -12.40 -1.63 -20.14
CA LEU A 48 -12.36 -2.69 -19.12
C LEU A 48 -13.71 -3.41 -19.04
N ALA A 49 -13.68 -4.74 -19.02
CA ALA A 49 -14.82 -5.59 -18.69
C ALA A 49 -14.45 -6.62 -17.61
N ILE A 50 -15.38 -6.87 -16.68
CA ILE A 50 -15.26 -7.89 -15.63
C ILE A 50 -16.52 -8.76 -15.65
N ASN A 51 -16.33 -10.08 -15.61
CA ASN A 51 -17.41 -11.06 -15.51
C ASN A 51 -17.05 -12.16 -14.50
N SER A 52 -17.82 -13.25 -14.50
CA SER A 52 -17.57 -14.44 -13.67
C SER A 52 -16.26 -15.16 -13.97
N SER A 53 -15.68 -14.95 -15.16
CA SER A 53 -14.50 -15.65 -15.68
C SER A 53 -13.20 -14.86 -15.56
N GLY A 54 -13.26 -13.54 -15.35
CA GLY A 54 -12.06 -12.73 -15.20
C GLY A 54 -12.20 -11.26 -15.60
N VAL A 55 -11.06 -10.64 -15.86
CA VAL A 55 -10.89 -9.25 -16.31
C VAL A 55 -10.29 -9.20 -17.71
N TYR A 56 -10.88 -8.35 -18.54
CA TYR A 56 -10.51 -8.14 -19.95
C TYR A 56 -10.34 -6.66 -20.23
N LEU A 57 -9.32 -6.29 -21.03
CA LEU A 57 -9.11 -4.94 -21.53
C LEU A 57 -9.12 -4.92 -23.05
N ARG A 58 -9.92 -4.03 -23.64
CA ARG A 58 -9.99 -3.84 -25.09
C ARG A 58 -8.61 -3.41 -25.60
N ASN A 59 -8.10 -4.10 -26.62
CA ASN A 59 -6.78 -3.83 -27.22
C ASN A 59 -5.57 -4.13 -26.30
N SER A 60 -5.75 -4.86 -25.21
CA SER A 60 -4.64 -5.40 -24.41
C SER A 60 -4.45 -6.89 -24.71
N PRO A 61 -3.23 -7.37 -24.99
CA PRO A 61 -2.96 -8.81 -25.08
C PRO A 61 -2.97 -9.49 -23.71
N LYS A 62 -2.81 -8.71 -22.64
CA LYS A 62 -2.89 -9.19 -21.26
C LYS A 62 -4.35 -9.54 -20.99
N THR A 63 -4.59 -10.65 -20.30
CA THR A 63 -5.91 -11.03 -19.79
C THR A 63 -5.66 -11.75 -18.48
N PHE A 64 -6.51 -11.49 -17.49
CA PHE A 64 -6.45 -12.21 -16.22
C PHE A 64 -7.69 -13.08 -16.13
N ARG A 65 -7.53 -14.34 -16.53
CA ARG A 65 -8.57 -15.35 -16.32
C ARG A 65 -8.36 -15.98 -14.97
N LEU A 66 -9.42 -15.98 -14.17
CA LEU A 66 -9.38 -16.52 -12.84
C LEU A 66 -10.71 -17.21 -12.56
N ASN A 67 -10.73 -18.52 -12.73
CA ASN A 67 -11.93 -19.31 -12.51
C ASN A 67 -12.15 -19.49 -11.00
N PRO A 68 -13.30 -19.06 -10.45
CA PRO A 68 -13.58 -19.19 -9.02
C PRO A 68 -13.52 -20.63 -8.51
N LYS A 69 -13.73 -21.64 -9.38
CA LYS A 69 -13.64 -23.07 -9.03
C LYS A 69 -12.22 -23.54 -8.75
N ASP A 70 -11.22 -22.86 -9.31
CA ASP A 70 -9.80 -23.18 -9.14
C ASP A 70 -9.22 -22.54 -7.86
N ILE A 71 -10.05 -21.84 -7.09
CA ILE A 71 -9.66 -21.13 -5.87
C ILE A 71 -10.25 -21.82 -4.65
N VAL A 72 -9.36 -22.21 -3.73
CA VAL A 72 -9.74 -22.69 -2.41
C VAL A 72 -9.58 -21.55 -1.41
N GLU A 73 -10.69 -20.97 -0.99
CA GLU A 73 -10.75 -19.95 0.05
C GLU A 73 -10.36 -20.53 1.42
N ARG A 74 -9.62 -19.77 2.21
CA ARG A 74 -9.18 -20.11 3.58
C ARG A 74 -9.70 -19.06 4.57
N ASN A 75 -8.93 -18.81 5.62
CA ASN A 75 -9.27 -17.92 6.72
C ASN A 75 -9.40 -16.47 6.26
N ILE A 76 -10.22 -15.73 7.01
CA ILE A 76 -10.32 -14.28 6.87
C ILE A 76 -9.08 -13.65 7.51
N ILE A 77 -8.35 -12.86 6.72
CA ILE A 77 -7.10 -12.20 7.13
C ILE A 77 -7.27 -10.69 7.32
N GLY A 78 -8.40 -10.12 6.87
CA GLY A 78 -8.69 -8.70 7.06
C GLY A 78 -10.18 -8.39 6.90
N ARG A 79 -10.67 -7.40 7.64
CA ARG A 79 -12.03 -6.88 7.51
C ARG A 79 -12.00 -5.36 7.43
N GLY A 80 -12.58 -4.81 6.37
CA GLY A 80 -12.86 -3.38 6.23
C GLY A 80 -14.36 -3.11 6.35
N ALA A 81 -14.74 -1.83 6.32
CA ALA A 81 -16.14 -1.40 6.44
C ALA A 81 -17.05 -1.96 5.32
N SER A 82 -16.51 -2.16 4.11
CA SER A 82 -17.23 -2.62 2.92
C SER A 82 -16.52 -3.75 2.17
N SER A 83 -15.52 -4.37 2.81
CA SER A 83 -14.75 -5.45 2.19
C SER A 83 -14.26 -6.46 3.21
N CYS A 84 -14.04 -7.69 2.75
CA CYS A 84 -13.41 -8.75 3.51
C CYS A 84 -12.22 -9.27 2.71
N VAL A 85 -11.10 -9.54 3.38
CA VAL A 85 -9.93 -10.15 2.76
C VAL A 85 -9.79 -11.57 3.29
N LYS A 86 -9.74 -12.54 2.39
CA LYS A 86 -9.47 -13.96 2.71
C LYS A 86 -8.13 -14.38 2.13
N GLU A 87 -7.41 -15.23 2.85
CA GLU A 87 -6.36 -16.03 2.21
C GLU A 87 -7.01 -17.06 1.29
N ALA A 88 -6.37 -17.38 0.17
CA ALA A 88 -6.77 -18.48 -0.69
C ALA A 88 -5.57 -19.13 -1.38
N ILE A 89 -5.81 -20.26 -2.03
CA ILE A 89 -4.85 -20.90 -2.94
C ILE A 89 -5.50 -21.05 -4.31
N HIS A 90 -4.79 -20.63 -5.35
CA HIS A 90 -5.08 -21.03 -6.72
C HIS A 90 -4.51 -22.42 -6.97
N VAL A 91 -5.37 -23.43 -7.05
CA VAL A 91 -4.99 -24.86 -7.08
C VAL A 91 -4.09 -25.20 -8.27
N PRO A 92 -4.35 -24.75 -9.52
CA PRO A 92 -3.53 -25.11 -10.67
C PRO A 92 -2.06 -24.65 -10.55
N SER A 93 -1.82 -23.48 -9.95
CA SER A 93 -0.46 -22.92 -9.82
C SER A 93 0.16 -23.12 -8.44
N GLY A 94 -0.62 -23.51 -7.43
CA GLY A 94 -0.20 -23.52 -6.02
C GLY A 94 0.01 -22.13 -5.42
N THR A 95 -0.33 -21.06 -6.13
CA THR A 95 -0.08 -19.68 -5.70
C THR A 95 -1.01 -19.30 -4.55
N ARG A 96 -0.43 -18.76 -3.46
CA ARG A 96 -1.20 -18.16 -2.36
C ARG A 96 -1.71 -16.77 -2.78
N LEU A 97 -2.97 -16.49 -2.48
CA LEU A 97 -3.66 -15.27 -2.85
C LEU A 97 -4.27 -14.57 -1.63
N ALA A 98 -4.39 -13.25 -1.73
CA ALA A 98 -5.28 -12.46 -0.89
C ALA A 98 -6.51 -12.08 -1.74
N LEU A 99 -7.67 -12.65 -1.40
CA LEU A 99 -8.95 -12.34 -2.06
C LEU A 99 -9.64 -11.20 -1.34
N LYS A 100 -9.66 -10.02 -1.97
CA LYS A 100 -10.41 -8.86 -1.49
C LYS A 100 -11.81 -8.89 -2.08
N ILE A 101 -12.78 -9.27 -1.25
CA ILE A 101 -14.20 -9.38 -1.60
C ILE A 101 -14.86 -8.05 -1.25
N ILE A 102 -15.40 -7.37 -2.26
CA ILE A 102 -16.02 -6.05 -2.13
C ILE A 102 -17.48 -6.15 -2.55
N ASN A 103 -18.35 -5.69 -1.66
CA ASN A 103 -19.78 -5.71 -1.90
C ASN A 103 -20.21 -4.48 -2.71
N ILE A 104 -20.98 -4.70 -3.77
CA ILE A 104 -21.38 -3.68 -4.73
C ILE A 104 -22.89 -3.56 -4.75
N TYR A 105 -23.43 -2.87 -3.76
CA TYR A 105 -24.84 -2.49 -3.74
C TYR A 105 -25.14 -1.22 -4.55
N ASP A 106 -24.13 -0.40 -4.86
CA ASP A 106 -24.30 0.93 -5.47
C ASP A 106 -23.54 1.04 -6.80
N LYS A 107 -24.22 1.52 -7.86
CA LYS A 107 -23.67 1.71 -9.21
C LYS A 107 -22.50 2.70 -9.24
N THR A 108 -22.56 3.79 -8.47
CA THR A 108 -21.47 4.78 -8.44
C THR A 108 -20.20 4.20 -7.83
N LYS A 109 -20.36 3.39 -6.78
CA LYS A 109 -19.29 2.61 -6.14
C LYS A 109 -18.67 1.59 -7.09
N ARG A 110 -19.49 0.98 -7.95
CA ARG A 110 -19.04 0.05 -9.00
C ARG A 110 -18.12 0.72 -10.01
N ASP A 111 -18.54 1.82 -10.61
CA ASP A 111 -17.76 2.51 -11.65
C ASP A 111 -16.42 3.01 -11.09
N GLN A 112 -16.42 3.46 -9.84
CA GLN A 112 -15.18 3.78 -9.16
C GLN A 112 -14.28 2.55 -9.06
N LEU A 113 -14.77 1.45 -8.47
CA LEU A 113 -14.02 0.22 -8.29
C LEU A 113 -13.44 -0.33 -9.61
N LEU A 114 -14.16 -0.22 -10.72
CA LEU A 114 -13.67 -0.59 -12.04
C LEU A 114 -12.47 0.26 -12.49
N LYS A 115 -12.47 1.58 -12.22
CA LYS A 115 -11.28 2.44 -12.46
C LYS A 115 -10.09 1.99 -11.61
N GLU A 116 -10.33 1.48 -10.41
CA GLU A 116 -9.27 0.98 -9.51
C GLU A 116 -8.68 -0.32 -10.05
N ILE A 117 -9.53 -1.26 -10.50
CA ILE A 117 -9.08 -2.51 -11.12
C ILE A 117 -8.31 -2.23 -12.40
N HIS A 118 -8.77 -1.28 -13.23
CA HIS A 118 -8.00 -0.81 -14.38
C HIS A 118 -6.61 -0.31 -13.98
N SER A 119 -6.51 0.36 -12.84
CA SER A 119 -5.24 0.89 -12.31
C SER A 119 -4.30 -0.21 -11.84
N LEU A 120 -4.83 -1.20 -11.11
CA LEU A 120 -4.10 -2.37 -10.63
C LEU A 120 -3.59 -3.23 -11.78
N TYR A 121 -4.41 -3.39 -12.82
CA TYR A 121 -4.09 -4.19 -14.00
C TYR A 121 -2.78 -3.76 -14.70
N HIS A 122 -2.55 -2.44 -14.77
CA HIS A 122 -1.39 -1.84 -15.42
C HIS A 122 -0.18 -1.68 -14.49
N ALA A 123 -0.36 -1.92 -13.18
CA ALA A 123 0.71 -1.71 -12.23
C ALA A 123 1.83 -2.74 -12.43
N ASN A 124 3.05 -2.24 -12.62
CA ASN A 124 4.26 -3.05 -12.70
C ASN A 124 5.37 -2.43 -11.85
N CYS A 125 5.35 -2.75 -10.55
CA CYS A 125 6.33 -2.25 -9.61
C CYS A 125 6.57 -3.30 -8.50
N PRO A 126 7.84 -3.63 -8.18
CA PRO A 126 8.14 -4.64 -7.17
C PRO A 126 7.70 -4.24 -5.76
N SER A 127 7.52 -2.95 -5.49
CA SER A 127 7.08 -2.41 -4.20
C SER A 127 5.58 -2.09 -4.16
N VAL A 128 4.81 -2.64 -5.10
CA VAL A 128 3.35 -2.54 -5.17
C VAL A 128 2.79 -3.96 -5.21
N VAL A 129 1.75 -4.24 -4.41
CA VAL A 129 1.12 -5.56 -4.34
C VAL A 129 0.65 -5.98 -5.73
N SER A 130 1.06 -7.17 -6.17
CA SER A 130 0.71 -7.64 -7.51
C SER A 130 -0.77 -8.01 -7.62
N PHE A 131 -1.35 -7.70 -8.79
CA PHE A 131 -2.71 -8.03 -9.15
C PHE A 131 -2.71 -9.29 -10.03
N TYR A 132 -3.48 -10.31 -9.62
CA TYR A 132 -3.61 -11.57 -10.34
C TYR A 132 -4.92 -11.73 -11.11
N GLY A 133 -5.90 -10.86 -10.84
CA GLY A 133 -7.18 -10.90 -11.54
C GLY A 133 -8.32 -10.42 -10.65
N ALA A 134 -9.52 -10.36 -11.23
CA ALA A 134 -10.76 -10.17 -10.48
C ALA A 134 -11.90 -10.93 -11.17
N TYR A 135 -12.94 -11.25 -10.42
CA TYR A 135 -14.13 -11.91 -10.94
C TYR A 135 -15.38 -11.49 -10.17
N LEU A 136 -16.53 -11.66 -10.79
CA LEU A 136 -17.84 -11.49 -10.17
C LEU A 136 -18.33 -12.82 -9.59
N LYS A 137 -18.77 -12.79 -8.32
CA LYS A 137 -19.35 -13.93 -7.62
C LYS A 137 -20.37 -13.44 -6.61
N ASP A 138 -21.59 -13.96 -6.70
CA ASP A 138 -22.69 -13.67 -5.77
C ASP A 138 -22.96 -12.15 -5.60
N GLY A 139 -22.92 -11.39 -6.70
CA GLY A 139 -23.10 -9.92 -6.69
C GLY A 139 -21.93 -9.12 -6.09
N ASN A 140 -20.82 -9.77 -5.74
CA ASN A 140 -19.61 -9.13 -5.23
C ASN A 140 -18.50 -9.15 -6.29
N ILE A 141 -17.64 -8.13 -6.31
CA ILE A 141 -16.35 -8.23 -7.00
C ILE A 141 -15.34 -8.83 -6.03
N THR A 142 -14.68 -9.89 -6.47
CA THR A 142 -13.53 -10.46 -5.78
C THR A 142 -12.27 -10.11 -6.56
N ILE A 143 -11.31 -9.45 -5.90
CA ILE A 143 -10.01 -9.11 -6.47
C ILE A 143 -8.97 -10.06 -5.88
N ALA A 144 -8.22 -10.77 -6.74
CA ALA A 144 -7.11 -11.62 -6.34
C ALA A 144 -5.80 -10.84 -6.38
N LEU A 145 -5.17 -10.73 -5.22
CA LEU A 145 -3.92 -10.01 -5.01
C LEU A 145 -2.84 -10.96 -4.49
N GLU A 146 -1.60 -10.50 -4.59
CA GLU A 146 -0.47 -11.11 -3.91
C GLU A 146 -0.69 -11.21 -2.41
N TYR A 147 -0.44 -12.41 -1.87
CA TYR A 147 -0.49 -12.68 -0.46
C TYR A 147 0.85 -12.33 0.20
N MET A 148 0.80 -11.43 1.19
CA MET A 148 1.97 -10.98 1.95
C MET A 148 1.91 -11.58 3.36
N ASP A 149 2.73 -12.62 3.61
CA ASP A 149 2.61 -13.51 4.77
C ASP A 149 3.12 -12.94 6.10
N GLY A 150 3.84 -11.81 6.07
CA GLY A 150 4.19 -11.02 7.25
C GLY A 150 3.10 -10.03 7.68
N GLY A 151 2.00 -9.95 6.94
CA GLY A 151 0.86 -9.07 7.25
C GLY A 151 1.17 -7.59 7.03
N SER A 152 0.43 -6.72 7.71
CA SER A 152 0.61 -5.27 7.59
C SER A 152 1.61 -4.72 8.61
N LEU A 153 2.21 -3.56 8.30
CA LEU A 153 3.13 -2.88 9.19
C LEU A 153 2.45 -2.48 10.52
N ASP A 154 1.13 -2.26 10.50
CA ASP A 154 0.31 -2.05 11.70
C ASP A 154 0.31 -3.29 12.63
N ASN A 155 0.24 -4.51 12.06
CA ASN A 155 0.39 -5.75 12.82
C ASN A 155 1.81 -5.90 13.37
N VAL A 156 2.82 -5.61 12.54
CA VAL A 156 4.23 -5.68 12.93
C VAL A 156 4.51 -4.77 14.11
N ILE A 157 4.16 -3.48 14.05
CA ILE A 157 4.39 -2.52 15.13
C ILE A 157 3.71 -2.97 16.43
N ARG A 158 2.47 -3.49 16.37
CA ARG A 158 1.80 -4.04 17.57
C ARG A 158 2.55 -5.20 18.21
N GLN A 159 3.19 -6.05 17.41
CA GLN A 159 3.93 -7.21 17.89
C GLN A 159 5.30 -6.82 18.43
N VAL A 160 6.07 -6.01 17.68
CA VAL A 160 7.47 -5.71 18.01
C VAL A 160 7.65 -4.43 18.84
N GLY A 161 6.60 -3.62 18.97
CA GLY A 161 6.62 -2.30 19.62
C GLY A 161 7.20 -1.20 18.74
N TYR A 162 8.39 -1.43 18.18
CA TYR A 162 9.08 -0.49 17.30
C TYR A 162 10.02 -1.20 16.32
N ILE A 163 10.39 -0.51 15.24
CA ILE A 163 11.27 -1.00 14.18
C ILE A 163 12.62 -0.31 14.30
N ALA A 164 13.69 -1.09 14.27
CA ALA A 164 15.05 -0.56 14.35
C ALA A 164 15.38 0.30 13.12
N GLU A 165 16.12 1.39 13.33
CA GLU A 165 16.37 2.41 12.30
C GLU A 165 16.88 1.83 10.97
N ARG A 166 17.85 0.90 11.00
CA ARG A 166 18.39 0.25 9.80
C ARG A 166 17.31 -0.51 9.00
N ALA A 167 16.48 -1.29 9.69
CA ALA A 167 15.40 -2.04 9.04
C ALA A 167 14.33 -1.09 8.51
N LEU A 168 14.00 -0.06 9.28
CA LEU A 168 13.02 0.95 8.87
C LEU A 168 13.49 1.73 7.63
N ALA A 169 14.76 2.10 7.54
CA ALA A 169 15.32 2.72 6.33
C ALA A 169 15.10 1.83 5.10
N ALA A 170 15.32 0.52 5.22
CA ALA A 170 15.15 -0.43 4.13
C ALA A 170 13.67 -0.60 3.73
N MET A 171 12.75 -0.66 4.70
CA MET A 171 11.32 -0.68 4.43
C MET A 171 10.86 0.61 3.73
N VAL A 172 11.34 1.76 4.20
CA VAL A 172 11.01 3.08 3.62
C VAL A 172 11.54 3.21 2.20
N PHE A 173 12.74 2.71 1.91
CA PHE A 173 13.29 2.73 0.56
C PHE A 173 12.35 2.02 -0.44
N GLN A 174 11.84 0.84 -0.09
CA GLN A 174 10.87 0.11 -0.92
C GLN A 174 9.57 0.91 -1.09
N ILE A 175 9.05 1.55 -0.04
CA ILE A 175 7.85 2.39 -0.14
C ILE A 175 8.09 3.62 -1.02
N LEU A 176 9.23 4.30 -0.90
CA LEU A 176 9.58 5.43 -1.75
C LEU A 176 9.70 5.02 -3.22
N TRP A 177 10.18 3.81 -3.50
CA TRP A 177 10.22 3.26 -4.85
C TRP A 177 8.82 3.14 -5.44
N ALA A 178 7.87 2.63 -4.66
CA ALA A 178 6.46 2.59 -5.06
C ALA A 178 5.88 3.99 -5.28
N LEU A 179 6.15 4.95 -4.39
CA LEU A 179 5.66 6.32 -4.54
C LEU A 179 6.28 7.05 -5.73
N ALA A 180 7.56 6.80 -6.03
CA ALA A 180 8.22 7.32 -7.22
C ALA A 180 7.60 6.74 -8.50
N TYR A 181 7.33 5.44 -8.52
CA TYR A 181 6.60 4.77 -9.60
C TYR A 181 5.21 5.38 -9.81
N LEU A 182 4.40 5.50 -8.74
CA LEU A 182 3.06 6.09 -8.83
C LEU A 182 3.09 7.53 -9.35
N LYS A 183 4.11 8.31 -8.98
CA LYS A 183 4.29 9.65 -9.53
C LYS A 183 4.51 9.66 -11.04
N ILE A 184 5.33 8.73 -11.57
CA ILE A 184 5.58 8.60 -13.01
C ILE A 184 4.30 8.20 -13.75
N GLU A 185 3.50 7.32 -13.15
CA GLU A 185 2.20 6.89 -13.64
C GLU A 185 1.08 7.94 -13.49
N ASN A 186 1.41 9.14 -13.02
CA ASN A 186 0.48 10.21 -12.69
C ASN A 186 -0.63 9.81 -11.69
N ARG A 187 -0.26 9.05 -10.65
CA ARG A 187 -1.17 8.50 -9.64
C ARG A 187 -0.75 8.88 -8.21
N VAL A 188 -1.73 9.21 -7.38
CA VAL A 188 -1.55 9.45 -5.94
C VAL A 188 -2.17 8.27 -5.19
N HIS A 189 -1.49 7.76 -4.16
CA HIS A 189 -1.97 6.64 -3.35
C HIS A 189 -3.15 7.05 -2.45
N ARG A 190 -3.07 8.23 -1.80
CA ARG A 190 -4.13 8.89 -1.00
C ARG A 190 -4.46 8.28 0.37
N ASP A 191 -4.06 7.04 0.59
CA ASP A 191 -4.29 6.28 1.84
C ASP A 191 -3.03 5.58 2.37
N ILE A 192 -1.89 6.26 2.39
CA ILE A 192 -0.66 5.74 3.02
C ILE A 192 -0.85 5.69 4.53
N LYS A 193 -0.73 4.49 5.11
CA LYS A 193 -0.79 4.19 6.54
C LYS A 193 -0.24 2.79 6.82
N PRO A 194 0.11 2.44 8.07
CA PRO A 194 0.75 1.16 8.37
C PRO A 194 -0.09 -0.07 7.97
N SER A 195 -1.42 0.03 7.97
CA SER A 195 -2.30 -1.09 7.56
C SER A 195 -2.29 -1.36 6.05
N ASN A 196 -1.82 -0.41 5.25
CA ASN A 196 -1.75 -0.51 3.78
C ASN A 196 -0.31 -0.70 3.27
N ILE A 197 0.62 -0.93 4.19
CA ILE A 197 2.01 -1.31 3.90
C ILE A 197 2.15 -2.75 4.35
N LEU A 198 2.34 -3.66 3.40
CA LEU A 198 2.43 -5.09 3.67
C LEU A 198 3.87 -5.56 3.58
N ILE A 199 4.19 -6.61 4.35
CA ILE A 199 5.51 -7.23 4.40
C ILE A 199 5.37 -8.75 4.24
N ASN A 200 6.37 -9.39 3.67
CA ASN A 200 6.47 -10.85 3.61
C ASN A 200 7.76 -11.36 4.24
N SER A 201 7.85 -12.67 4.46
CA SER A 201 8.98 -13.33 5.11
C SER A 201 10.27 -13.22 4.30
N GLN A 202 10.18 -12.95 2.99
CA GLN A 202 11.34 -12.71 2.12
C GLN A 202 11.87 -11.27 2.17
N GLY A 203 11.32 -10.42 3.04
CA GLY A 203 11.79 -9.02 3.20
C GLY A 203 11.22 -8.02 2.20
N CYS A 204 10.29 -8.45 1.32
CA CYS A 204 9.59 -7.54 0.42
C CYS A 204 8.58 -6.70 1.20
N VAL A 205 8.58 -5.39 0.94
CA VAL A 205 7.65 -4.42 1.50
C VAL A 205 6.92 -3.75 0.35
N LYS A 206 5.58 -3.84 0.36
CA LYS A 206 4.75 -3.40 -0.75
C LYS A 206 3.58 -2.53 -0.29
N LEU A 207 3.24 -1.54 -1.11
CA LEU A 207 2.01 -0.77 -0.96
C LEU A 207 0.82 -1.60 -1.45
N SER A 208 -0.20 -1.72 -0.60
CA SER A 208 -1.50 -2.30 -0.94
C SER A 208 -2.55 -1.20 -1.00
N ASP A 209 -3.73 -1.51 -1.55
CA ASP A 209 -4.87 -0.59 -1.56
C ASP A 209 -4.62 0.77 -2.25
N PHE A 210 -3.58 0.86 -3.08
CA PHE A 210 -3.34 2.04 -3.91
C PHE A 210 -4.43 2.14 -4.97
N GLY A 211 -4.99 3.34 -5.13
CA GLY A 211 -6.12 3.54 -6.03
C GLY A 211 -7.46 3.03 -5.50
N ILE A 212 -7.53 2.38 -4.33
CA ILE A 212 -8.79 1.92 -3.69
C ILE A 212 -9.43 3.02 -2.79
N SER A 213 -8.98 4.27 -2.95
CA SER A 213 -9.11 5.30 -1.92
C SER A 213 -10.13 6.40 -2.26
N LYS A 214 -11.27 6.27 -1.58
CA LYS A 214 -12.06 7.29 -0.83
C LYS A 214 -13.39 7.77 -1.40
N ASP A 215 -13.68 7.80 -2.70
CA ASP A 215 -15.06 8.21 -3.08
C ASP A 215 -16.11 7.13 -2.74
N LEU A 216 -15.67 5.88 -2.61
CA LEU A 216 -16.48 4.75 -2.13
C LEU A 216 -16.87 4.85 -0.64
N LYS A 217 -16.22 5.72 0.15
CA LYS A 217 -16.30 5.72 1.63
C LYS A 217 -17.09 6.89 2.23
N TYR A 218 -17.73 7.75 1.45
CA TYR A 218 -18.52 8.89 1.96
C TYR A 218 -19.94 8.51 2.41
N SER A 219 -20.10 7.51 3.27
CA SER A 219 -21.38 7.23 3.95
C SER A 219 -21.28 7.53 5.44
N VAL A 220 -22.31 8.19 5.98
CA VAL A 220 -22.46 8.65 7.38
C VAL A 220 -22.20 7.54 8.43
N ALA A 221 -22.39 6.27 8.08
CA ALA A 221 -22.13 5.12 8.96
C ALA A 221 -20.64 4.81 9.24
N CYS A 222 -19.68 5.52 8.61
CA CYS A 222 -18.26 5.16 8.60
C CYS A 222 -17.37 6.02 9.52
N CYS A 223 -17.94 6.79 10.46
CA CYS A 223 -17.20 7.76 11.28
C CYS A 223 -15.98 7.17 12.02
N LYS A 224 -16.03 5.93 12.56
CA LYS A 224 -14.87 5.32 13.25
C LYS A 224 -13.71 4.95 12.31
N THR A 225 -13.99 4.43 11.11
CA THR A 225 -12.97 4.08 10.08
C THR A 225 -12.42 5.32 9.37
N PHE A 226 -13.26 6.35 9.24
CA PHE A 226 -12.90 7.68 8.72
C PHE A 226 -11.86 8.36 9.63
N ILE A 227 -12.09 8.35 10.96
CA ILE A 227 -11.16 8.90 11.95
C ILE A 227 -9.79 8.18 11.92
N GLY A 228 -9.76 6.85 11.77
CA GLY A 228 -8.50 6.09 11.69
C GLY A 228 -7.63 6.40 10.47
N THR A 229 -8.26 6.81 9.36
CA THR A 229 -7.59 7.14 8.09
C THR A 229 -7.08 8.59 8.05
N LEU A 230 -7.63 9.47 8.88
CA LEU A 230 -7.25 10.89 8.92
C LEU A 230 -5.96 11.17 9.71
N LYS A 231 -5.54 10.23 10.56
CA LYS A 231 -4.29 10.31 11.32
C LYS A 231 -3.06 10.57 10.45
N TYR A 232 -3.06 10.09 9.21
CA TYR A 232 -1.92 10.22 8.29
C TYR A 232 -2.16 11.31 7.23
N MET A 233 -3.26 12.05 7.34
CA MET A 233 -3.59 13.12 6.41
C MET A 233 -2.68 14.32 6.63
N SER A 234 -2.25 14.94 5.53
CA SER A 234 -1.45 16.15 5.57
C SER A 234 -2.30 17.40 5.85
N PRO A 235 -1.73 18.47 6.44
CA PRO A 235 -2.45 19.70 6.78
C PRO A 235 -3.13 20.33 5.57
N GLU A 236 -2.49 20.32 4.41
CA GLU A 236 -3.11 20.87 3.20
C GLU A 236 -4.37 20.09 2.80
N ARG A 237 -4.41 18.77 3.03
CA ARG A 237 -5.59 17.94 2.76
C ARG A 237 -6.70 18.18 3.78
N ILE A 238 -6.35 18.47 5.02
CA ILE A 238 -7.31 18.85 6.06
C ILE A 238 -7.99 20.17 5.67
N ASN A 239 -7.21 21.12 5.10
CA ASN A 239 -7.69 22.40 4.59
C ASN A 239 -8.37 22.33 3.21
N ASN A 240 -8.78 21.14 2.76
CA ASN A 240 -9.41 20.90 1.45
C ASN A 240 -8.57 21.34 0.22
N ALA A 241 -7.24 21.45 0.34
CA ALA A 241 -6.39 21.65 -0.82
C ALA A 241 -6.36 20.39 -1.72
N THR A 242 -6.08 20.59 -2.99
CA THR A 242 -6.03 19.53 -4.00
C THR A 242 -4.98 18.47 -3.63
N TYR A 243 -5.35 17.20 -3.76
CA TYR A 243 -4.44 16.08 -3.56
C TYR A 243 -3.17 16.22 -4.40
N SER A 244 -2.01 16.07 -3.75
CA SER A 244 -0.72 16.10 -4.43
C SER A 244 0.11 14.86 -4.08
N TYR A 245 1.06 14.51 -4.94
CA TYR A 245 2.03 13.43 -4.68
C TYR A 245 2.81 13.63 -3.39
N THR A 246 3.04 14.88 -3.00
CA THR A 246 3.76 15.23 -1.77
C THR A 246 2.89 14.97 -0.53
N SER A 247 1.56 14.91 -0.64
CA SER A 247 0.69 14.51 0.47
C SER A 247 0.88 13.04 0.89
N ASP A 248 1.28 12.15 -0.03
CA ASP A 248 1.65 10.76 0.33
C ASP A 248 3.00 10.70 1.06
N ILE A 249 3.92 11.62 0.74
CA ILE A 249 5.21 11.74 1.44
C ILE A 249 5.02 12.19 2.89
N TRP A 250 4.07 13.09 3.14
CA TRP A 250 3.70 13.45 4.50
C TRP A 250 3.25 12.24 5.30
N ALA A 251 2.28 11.50 4.74
CA ALA A 251 1.73 10.32 5.37
C ALA A 251 2.82 9.28 5.67
N LEU A 252 3.78 9.12 4.75
CA LEU A 252 4.98 8.29 4.97
C LEU A 252 5.82 8.82 6.14
N GLY A 253 6.04 10.13 6.28
CA GLY A 253 6.75 10.71 7.42
C GLY A 253 6.10 10.37 8.76
N ILE A 254 4.78 10.44 8.84
CA ILE A 254 3.99 10.04 10.02
C ILE A 254 4.11 8.53 10.29
N VAL A 255 4.09 7.70 9.24
CA VAL A 255 4.32 6.25 9.37
C VAL A 255 5.71 5.97 9.93
N ILE A 256 6.75 6.64 9.42
CA ILE A 256 8.14 6.47 9.89
C ILE A 256 8.25 6.84 11.36
N TYR A 257 7.68 7.98 11.77
CA TYR A 257 7.63 8.37 13.17
C TYR A 257 7.02 7.26 14.03
N GLN A 258 5.86 6.74 13.62
CA GLN A 258 5.17 5.70 14.37
C GLN A 258 5.94 4.39 14.44
N CYS A 259 6.55 3.96 13.33
CA CYS A 259 7.37 2.74 13.30
C CYS A 259 8.59 2.85 14.22
N ALA A 260 9.21 4.03 14.24
CA ALA A 260 10.43 4.27 15.00
C ALA A 260 10.19 4.37 16.51
N THR A 261 9.07 4.98 16.90
CA THR A 261 8.76 5.29 18.31
C THR A 261 7.74 4.33 18.94
N GLY A 262 7.03 3.55 18.10
CA GLY A 262 5.86 2.77 18.51
C GLY A 262 4.61 3.61 18.81
N ARG A 263 4.68 4.93 18.63
CA ARG A 263 3.65 5.89 19.04
C ARG A 263 3.28 6.84 17.92
N TYR A 264 2.02 7.25 17.89
CA TYR A 264 1.58 8.23 16.91
C TYR A 264 1.98 9.66 17.35
N PRO A 265 2.53 10.52 16.46
CA PRO A 265 3.12 11.80 16.86
C PRO A 265 2.15 12.80 17.50
N TYR A 266 0.85 12.67 17.21
CA TYR A 266 -0.21 13.51 17.77
C TYR A 266 -1.13 12.69 18.68
N GLU A 267 -0.54 11.82 19.50
CA GLU A 267 -1.28 11.08 20.51
C GLU A 267 -2.04 12.05 21.41
N THR A 268 -3.35 11.86 21.44
CA THR A 268 -4.29 12.61 22.27
C THR A 268 -5.07 11.61 23.12
N PRO A 269 -5.55 12.03 24.30
CA PRO A 269 -6.39 11.19 25.15
C PRO A 269 -7.52 10.49 24.36
N PRO A 270 -7.91 9.26 24.74
CA PRO A 270 -9.01 8.55 24.07
C PRO A 270 -10.31 9.36 24.00
N SER A 271 -10.54 10.26 24.97
CA SER A 271 -11.69 11.16 25.07
C SER A 271 -11.62 12.39 24.16
N THR A 272 -10.45 12.72 23.58
CA THR A 272 -10.26 13.89 22.71
C THR A 272 -11.15 13.80 21.47
N SER A 273 -11.89 14.89 21.23
CA SER A 273 -12.83 14.98 20.11
C SER A 273 -12.11 14.91 18.77
N TYR A 274 -12.85 14.57 17.71
CA TYR A 274 -12.29 14.53 16.36
C TYR A 274 -11.70 15.88 15.93
N ILE A 275 -12.41 16.98 16.23
CA ILE A 275 -12.00 18.35 15.88
C ILE A 275 -10.68 18.68 16.57
N GLU A 276 -10.54 18.35 17.85
CA GLU A 276 -9.28 18.56 18.59
C GLU A 276 -8.09 17.78 18.01
N ARG A 277 -8.32 16.55 17.52
CA ARG A 277 -7.24 15.76 16.88
C ARG A 277 -6.78 16.38 15.58
N VAL A 278 -7.72 16.86 14.78
CA VAL A 278 -7.43 17.59 13.53
C VAL A 278 -6.70 18.89 13.85
N GLN A 279 -7.18 19.63 14.86
CA GLN A 279 -6.57 20.87 15.31
C GLN A 279 -5.12 20.64 15.77
N ALA A 280 -4.82 19.55 16.48
CA ALA A 280 -3.45 19.21 16.88
C ALA A 280 -2.48 19.06 15.68
N VAL A 281 -2.95 18.50 14.56
CA VAL A 281 -2.17 18.40 13.31
C VAL A 281 -2.01 19.78 12.67
N MET A 282 -3.05 20.61 12.70
CA MET A 282 -3.02 21.97 12.14
C MET A 282 -2.13 22.92 12.93
N ASP A 283 -2.13 22.82 14.26
CA ASP A 283 -1.34 23.66 15.16
C ASP A 283 0.14 23.26 15.17
N ASN A 284 0.41 21.97 14.97
CA ASN A 284 1.77 21.41 14.94
C ASN A 284 2.00 20.63 13.65
N PRO A 285 2.04 21.31 12.48
CA PRO A 285 2.11 20.60 11.21
C PRO A 285 3.36 19.73 11.14
N SER A 286 4.53 20.20 11.55
CA SER A 286 5.77 19.41 11.41
C SER A 286 6.20 18.78 12.74
N PRO A 287 5.81 17.54 13.08
CA PRO A 287 6.20 16.92 14.34
C PRO A 287 7.67 16.47 14.22
N PRO A 288 8.60 17.07 14.96
CA PRO A 288 9.99 16.66 14.88
C PRO A 288 10.14 15.24 15.43
N LEU A 289 10.92 14.40 14.75
CA LEU A 289 11.35 13.15 15.36
C LEU A 289 12.29 13.49 16.54
N PRO A 290 11.97 13.10 17.78
CA PRO A 290 12.79 13.41 18.94
C PRO A 290 14.21 12.82 18.79
N HIS A 291 15.20 13.36 19.50
CA HIS A 291 16.56 12.79 19.49
C HIS A 291 16.62 11.41 20.14
N VAL A 292 15.89 11.27 21.26
CA VAL A 292 15.87 10.08 22.09
C VAL A 292 14.45 9.78 22.49
N VAL A 293 14.06 8.50 22.43
CA VAL A 293 12.80 8.02 22.98
C VAL A 293 13.05 6.89 23.96
N ARG A 294 12.17 6.80 24.97
CA ARG A 294 12.08 5.65 25.86
C ARG A 294 10.92 4.79 25.40
N VAL A 295 11.23 3.59 24.94
CA VAL A 295 10.22 2.62 24.50
C VAL A 295 10.33 1.34 25.32
N PRO A 296 9.23 0.60 25.53
CA PRO A 296 9.30 -0.74 26.10
C PRO A 296 10.28 -1.62 25.33
N GLN A 297 11.07 -2.45 26.02
CA GLN A 297 11.97 -3.39 25.35
C GLN A 297 11.23 -4.39 24.43
N SER A 298 10.00 -4.72 24.79
CA SER A 298 9.07 -5.56 24.04
C SER A 298 7.63 -5.18 24.40
N SER A 299 6.67 -5.66 23.60
CA SER A 299 5.25 -5.46 23.88
C SER A 299 4.90 -5.98 25.29
N GLY A 300 4.36 -5.11 26.15
CA GLY A 300 4.01 -5.44 27.54
C GLY A 300 5.16 -5.34 28.56
N SER A 301 6.38 -4.98 28.17
CA SER A 301 7.50 -4.82 29.11
C SER A 301 7.44 -3.50 29.89
N SER A 302 7.66 -3.56 31.21
CA SER A 302 7.84 -2.38 32.07
C SER A 302 9.24 -1.76 31.97
N THR A 303 10.21 -2.50 31.42
CA THR A 303 11.59 -2.03 31.27
C THR A 303 11.72 -1.20 30.00
N LEU A 304 12.16 0.05 30.15
CA LEU A 304 12.32 0.99 29.04
C LEU A 304 13.75 0.95 28.48
N LYS A 305 13.85 0.95 27.16
CA LYS A 305 15.08 1.11 26.40
C LYS A 305 15.13 2.51 25.79
N HIS A 306 16.30 3.13 25.89
CA HIS A 306 16.60 4.35 25.17
C HIS A 306 16.96 4.03 23.72
N ILE A 307 16.29 4.69 22.79
CA ILE A 307 16.62 4.66 21.36
C ILE A 307 17.06 6.06 20.96
N ASN A 308 18.27 6.16 20.40
CA ASN A 308 18.81 7.37 19.83
C ASN A 308 18.61 7.32 18.32
N PHE A 309 17.95 8.31 17.74
CA PHE A 309 17.77 8.38 16.29
C PHE A 309 18.88 9.21 15.64
N SER A 310 19.43 8.70 14.53
CA SER A 310 20.52 9.38 13.84
C SER A 310 20.11 10.77 13.35
N PRO A 311 21.05 11.73 13.22
CA PRO A 311 20.77 13.01 12.59
C PRO A 311 20.13 12.86 11.20
N ASN A 312 20.60 11.88 10.42
CA ASN A 312 20.08 11.61 9.08
C ASN A 312 18.62 11.14 9.09
N MET A 313 18.23 10.29 10.05
CA MET A 313 16.83 9.88 10.17
C MET A 313 15.93 11.05 10.55
N ARG A 314 16.38 11.89 11.48
CA ARG A 314 15.61 13.05 11.95
C ARG A 314 15.41 14.07 10.85
N ASP A 315 16.46 14.36 10.09
CA ASP A 315 16.42 15.20 8.89
C ASP A 315 15.49 14.62 7.81
N PHE A 316 15.58 13.31 7.56
CA PHE A 316 14.69 12.63 6.61
C PHE A 316 13.23 12.80 6.98
N VAL A 317 12.86 12.55 8.25
CA VAL A 317 11.48 12.70 8.72
C VAL A 317 11.04 14.17 8.60
N ALA A 318 11.88 15.13 8.99
CA ALA A 318 11.59 16.55 8.86
C ALA A 318 11.29 16.95 7.40
N GLN A 319 12.06 16.45 6.43
CA GLN A 319 11.81 16.68 5.00
C GLN A 319 10.51 16.04 4.51
N CYS A 320 10.06 14.93 5.12
CA CYS A 320 8.77 14.32 4.80
C CYS A 320 7.58 15.11 5.37
N VAL A 321 7.70 15.66 6.59
CA VAL A 321 6.64 16.42 7.27
C VAL A 321 6.82 17.94 7.18
N ALA A 322 7.55 18.42 6.17
CA ALA A 322 7.67 19.84 5.87
C ALA A 322 6.38 20.42 5.28
N SER A 323 6.35 21.76 5.16
CA SER A 323 5.32 22.51 4.41
C SER A 323 5.16 21.93 3.00
N GLN A 324 3.99 22.11 2.38
CA GLN A 324 3.70 21.48 1.07
C GLN A 324 4.72 21.89 0.00
N GLU A 325 5.23 23.14 0.09
CA GLU A 325 6.18 23.76 -0.82
C GLU A 325 7.61 23.24 -0.63
N GLU A 326 8.02 22.96 0.60
CA GLU A 326 9.39 22.51 0.94
C GLU A 326 9.53 20.99 0.94
N ARG A 327 8.41 20.27 1.01
CA ARG A 327 8.37 18.81 1.14
C ARG A 327 9.04 18.11 -0.03
N GLN A 328 10.03 17.28 0.29
CA GLN A 328 10.81 16.62 -0.73
C GLN A 328 10.03 15.50 -1.44
N PRO A 329 10.13 15.38 -2.77
CA PRO A 329 9.48 14.30 -3.51
C PRO A 329 10.24 12.97 -3.34
N ALA A 330 9.54 11.85 -3.57
CA ALA A 330 10.10 10.49 -3.38
C ALA A 330 11.48 10.26 -4.02
N HIS A 331 11.68 10.70 -5.27
CA HIS A 331 12.94 10.50 -5.99
C HIS A 331 14.15 11.21 -5.36
N ARG A 332 13.92 12.34 -4.65
CA ARG A 332 14.97 13.02 -3.88
C ARG A 332 15.28 12.25 -2.60
N LEU A 333 14.23 11.82 -1.90
CA LEU A 333 14.34 11.06 -0.65
C LEU A 333 15.01 9.69 -0.83
N LEU A 334 14.85 9.03 -1.99
CA LEU A 334 15.58 7.79 -2.33
C LEU A 334 17.11 7.97 -2.28
N ASN A 335 17.61 9.19 -2.48
CA ASN A 335 19.04 9.52 -2.47
C ASN A 335 19.51 10.17 -1.16
N HIS A 336 18.64 10.24 -0.15
CA HIS A 336 18.92 10.90 1.12
C HIS A 336 20.09 10.22 1.87
N PRO A 337 20.94 10.98 2.61
CA PRO A 337 22.03 10.42 3.41
C PRO A 337 21.62 9.27 4.34
N TRP A 338 20.39 9.29 4.85
CA TRP A 338 19.84 8.22 5.68
C TRP A 338 19.82 6.85 5.01
N MET A 339 19.50 6.77 3.71
CA MET A 339 19.53 5.51 2.95
C MET A 339 20.97 5.03 2.75
N LYS A 340 21.87 5.96 2.42
CA LYS A 340 23.29 5.70 2.17
C LYS A 340 24.03 5.23 3.42
N GLN A 341 23.65 5.73 4.60
CA GLN A 341 24.22 5.34 5.89
C GLN A 341 24.17 3.82 6.12
N TYR A 342 23.16 3.15 5.57
CA TYR A 342 22.95 1.70 5.71
C TYR A 342 23.20 0.93 4.40
N SER A 343 23.86 1.56 3.43
CA SER A 343 24.14 0.97 2.10
C SER A 343 22.89 0.52 1.35
N ILE A 344 21.74 1.13 1.61
CA ILE A 344 20.50 0.86 0.89
C ILE A 344 20.49 1.72 -0.37
N ASN A 345 20.97 1.14 -1.46
CA ASN A 345 21.16 1.83 -2.75
C ASN A 345 20.20 1.31 -3.84
N ASP A 346 19.61 0.14 -3.66
CA ASP A 346 18.63 -0.47 -4.56
C ASP A 346 17.62 -1.35 -3.80
N ILE A 347 16.64 -1.87 -4.53
CA ILE A 347 15.58 -2.73 -3.98
C ILE A 347 16.15 -4.04 -3.42
N SER A 348 17.18 -4.62 -4.04
CA SER A 348 17.76 -5.89 -3.59
C SER A 348 18.43 -5.74 -2.22
N ALA A 349 19.23 -4.68 -2.03
CA ALA A 349 19.84 -4.33 -0.76
C ALA A 349 18.80 -4.03 0.33
N ALA A 350 17.71 -3.35 -0.05
CA ALA A 350 16.61 -3.07 0.85
C ALA A 350 15.89 -4.36 1.31
N VAL A 351 15.52 -5.23 0.37
CA VAL A 351 14.85 -6.52 0.65
C VAL A 351 15.71 -7.38 1.56
N SER A 352 17.00 -7.56 1.23
CA SER A 352 17.94 -8.34 2.04
C SER A 352 18.10 -7.79 3.46
N THR A 353 18.15 -6.45 3.63
CA THR A 353 18.21 -5.83 4.96
C THR A 353 16.95 -6.08 5.79
N VAL A 354 15.78 -6.10 5.17
CA VAL A 354 14.51 -6.42 5.86
C VAL A 354 14.44 -7.90 6.19
N GLU A 355 14.82 -8.78 5.28
CA GLU A 355 14.88 -10.23 5.48
C GLU A 355 15.80 -10.59 6.67
N GLU A 356 17.00 -10.01 6.73
CA GLU A 356 17.91 -10.17 7.88
C GLU A 356 17.27 -9.72 9.21
N TRP A 357 16.47 -8.65 9.17
CA TRP A 357 15.80 -8.15 10.37
C TRP A 357 14.67 -9.07 10.81
N ILE A 358 13.91 -9.65 9.87
CA ILE A 358 12.89 -10.64 10.15
C ILE A 358 13.53 -11.90 10.75
N ALA A 359 14.60 -12.42 10.15
CA ALA A 359 15.25 -13.66 10.57
C ALA A 359 15.88 -13.62 11.99
N ARG A 360 16.13 -12.42 12.53
CA ARG A 360 16.68 -12.22 13.88
C ARG A 360 15.62 -12.14 14.99
N ARG A 361 14.34 -12.33 14.65
CA ARG A 361 13.20 -12.26 15.56
C ARG A 361 12.43 -13.57 15.54
#